data_AF-A0A0X3U2K1-F1
#
_entry.id   AF-A0A0X3U2K1-F1
#
_cell.length_a   1.000
_cell.length_b   1.000
_cell.length_c   1.000
_cell.angle_alpha   90.00
_cell.angle_beta   90.00
_cell.angle_gamma   90.00
#
_symmetry.space_group_name_H-M   'P 1'
#
loop_
_entity.id
_entity.type
_entity.pdbx_description
1 polymer ?
#
loop_
_entity_poly.entity_id
_entity_poly.type
_entity_poly.pdbx_seq_one_letter_code
_entity_poly.pdbx_strand_id
1 'polypeptide(L)'
;MTDISWFEILSRTTPKRPVQLDSLITDGQKPKPSGKVVFHEMDLTPSASLWERDASNPTYIGVRILQPPKSAHKIARVLAAAAMEREVLPVILCRVDYSGLEQFGFRVERIPDDPSAAQAAEEEIRKFWDLAIIIDGDEIALWSG
;
A
#
# COMPACT_ATOMS: atom_id res chain seq x y z
N MET A 1 11.58 14.53 -6.67
CA MET A 1 11.08 13.14 -6.82
C MET A 1 10.29 13.10 -8.09
N THR A 2 10.66 12.21 -9.01
CA THR A 2 10.08 12.11 -10.35
C THR A 2 8.56 11.99 -10.28
N ASP A 3 7.92 12.85 -11.05
CA ASP A 3 6.49 12.94 -11.32
C ASP A 3 6.00 11.60 -11.89
N ILE A 4 5.75 10.61 -11.01
CA ILE A 4 5.10 9.36 -11.40
C ILE A 4 3.69 9.78 -11.77
N SER A 5 3.46 9.94 -13.06
CA SER A 5 2.13 10.25 -13.57
C SER A 5 1.20 9.11 -13.15
N TRP A 6 0.25 9.38 -12.26
CA TRP A 6 -0.81 8.42 -11.89
C TRP A 6 -1.55 7.84 -13.11
N PHE A 7 -1.51 8.57 -14.22
CA PHE A 7 -1.94 8.09 -15.53
C PHE A 7 -1.20 6.83 -15.99
N GLU A 8 0.10 6.71 -15.70
CA GLU A 8 0.90 5.53 -15.99
C GLU A 8 0.42 4.31 -15.18
N ILE A 9 0.09 4.51 -13.91
CA ILE A 9 -0.51 3.48 -13.04
C ILE A 9 -1.90 3.07 -13.56
N LEU A 10 -2.73 4.03 -13.99
CA LEU A 10 -4.03 3.75 -14.62
C LEU A 10 -3.90 2.99 -15.94
N SER A 11 -2.92 3.34 -16.77
CA SER A 11 -2.71 2.67 -18.06
C SER A 11 -2.36 1.18 -17.90
N ARG A 12 -1.72 0.82 -16.76
CA ARG A 12 -1.32 -0.55 -16.40
C ARG A 12 -2.43 -1.38 -15.72
N THR A 13 -3.56 -0.75 -15.41
CA THR A 13 -4.74 -1.40 -14.81
C THR A 13 -5.76 -1.83 -15.89
N THR A 14 -5.33 -2.32 -17.05
CA THR A 14 -6.27 -2.98 -17.99
C THR A 14 -6.61 -4.40 -17.50
N PRO A 15 -7.89 -4.84 -17.59
CA PRO A 15 -8.28 -6.22 -17.27
C PRO A 15 -7.75 -7.24 -18.28
N LYS A 16 -7.44 -6.83 -19.51
CA LYS A 16 -6.75 -7.65 -20.51
C LYS A 16 -5.25 -7.35 -20.44
N ARG A 17 -4.52 -8.16 -19.68
CA ARG A 17 -3.06 -8.07 -19.60
C ARG A 17 -2.39 -9.02 -20.59
N PRO A 18 -1.18 -8.69 -21.09
CA PRO A 18 -0.28 -9.67 -21.66
C PRO A 18 -0.11 -10.82 -20.66
N VAL A 19 -0.14 -12.06 -21.14
CA VAL A 19 0.09 -13.24 -20.32
C VAL A 19 1.41 -13.06 -19.56
N GLN A 20 1.38 -13.19 -18.23
CA GLN A 20 2.57 -13.07 -17.40
C GLN A 20 3.47 -14.27 -17.72
N LEU A 21 4.41 -14.13 -18.65
CA LEU A 21 5.26 -15.24 -19.10
C LEU A 21 6.11 -15.82 -17.96
N ASP A 22 6.42 -15.02 -16.95
CA ASP A 22 7.09 -15.49 -15.73
C ASP A 22 6.27 -16.54 -14.98
N SER A 23 4.93 -16.54 -15.12
CA SER A 23 4.08 -17.60 -14.56
C SER A 23 4.32 -18.95 -15.25
N LEU A 24 4.80 -18.99 -16.50
CA LEU A 24 5.23 -20.23 -17.16
C LEU A 24 6.58 -20.74 -16.62
N ILE A 25 7.39 -19.84 -16.03
CA ILE A 25 8.69 -20.17 -15.41
C ILE A 25 8.50 -20.57 -13.94
N THR A 26 7.52 -19.97 -13.27
CA THR A 26 7.20 -20.18 -11.85
C THR A 26 5.98 -21.05 -11.63
N ASP A 27 5.45 -21.72 -12.66
CA ASP A 27 4.24 -22.53 -12.54
C ASP A 27 4.43 -23.63 -11.48
N GLY A 28 3.64 -23.57 -10.41
CA GLY A 28 3.77 -24.43 -9.23
C GLY A 28 4.70 -23.94 -8.11
N GLN A 29 5.44 -22.84 -8.27
CA GLN A 29 6.20 -22.23 -7.19
C GLN A 29 5.33 -21.29 -6.36
N LYS A 30 5.21 -21.56 -5.06
CA LYS A 30 4.62 -20.59 -4.12
C LYS A 30 5.41 -19.29 -4.19
N PRO A 31 4.76 -18.11 -4.17
CA PRO A 31 5.47 -16.84 -4.05
C PRO A 31 6.43 -16.94 -2.87
N LYS A 32 7.68 -16.53 -3.07
CA LYS A 32 8.66 -16.52 -1.98
C LYS A 32 8.09 -15.65 -0.86
N PRO A 33 8.10 -16.13 0.40
CA PRO A 33 7.70 -15.30 1.52
C PRO A 33 8.55 -14.03 1.49
N SER A 34 7.86 -12.89 1.62
CA SER A 34 8.54 -11.61 1.73
C SER A 34 9.30 -11.60 3.07
N GLY A 35 10.44 -10.92 3.13
CA GLY A 35 11.20 -10.82 4.38
C GLY A 35 10.31 -10.28 5.52
N LYS A 36 10.42 -10.86 6.71
CA LYS A 36 9.70 -10.40 7.90
C LYS A 36 10.26 -9.06 8.35
N VAL A 37 9.41 -8.06 8.55
CA VAL A 37 9.83 -6.82 9.19
C VAL A 37 10.03 -7.10 10.68
N VAL A 38 11.26 -6.98 11.13
CA VAL A 38 11.64 -7.05 12.54
C VAL A 38 11.92 -5.63 12.99
N PHE A 39 10.90 -4.95 13.51
CA PHE A 39 11.12 -3.71 14.24
C PHE A 39 11.82 -4.07 15.55
N HIS A 40 13.03 -3.52 15.76
CA HIS A 40 13.61 -3.53 17.10
C HIS A 40 12.83 -2.51 17.94
N GLU A 41 12.49 -2.89 19.17
CA GLU A 41 12.02 -1.92 20.16
C GLU A 41 13.10 -0.85 20.32
N MET A 42 12.78 0.38 19.92
CA MET A 42 13.63 1.54 20.11
C MET A 42 13.05 2.42 21.21
N ASP A 43 13.82 2.67 22.26
CA ASP A 43 13.47 3.61 23.35
C ASP A 43 13.65 5.09 22.95
N LEU A 44 13.96 5.37 21.68
CA LEU A 44 14.20 6.72 21.21
C LEU A 44 12.87 7.41 20.85
N THR A 45 12.59 8.50 21.55
CA THR A 45 11.45 9.37 21.21
C THR A 45 11.74 10.09 19.88
N PRO A 46 10.87 9.99 18.86
CA PRO A 46 11.09 10.67 17.58
C PRO A 46 11.18 12.18 17.76
N SER A 47 12.13 12.84 17.07
CA SER A 47 12.26 14.30 17.11
C SER A 47 11.06 14.97 16.45
N ALA A 48 10.31 15.79 17.19
CA ALA A 48 9.15 16.54 16.70
C ALA A 48 9.49 17.43 15.48
N SER A 49 10.71 17.96 15.43
CA SER A 49 11.17 18.85 14.35
C SER A 49 11.43 18.14 13.02
N LEU A 50 11.55 16.81 13.00
CA LEU A 50 11.57 16.04 11.74
C LEU A 50 10.18 15.93 11.10
N TRP A 51 9.13 16.30 11.83
CA TRP A 51 7.72 16.11 11.45
C TRP A 51 6.99 17.45 11.25
N GLU A 52 7.70 18.57 11.21
CA GLU A 52 7.12 19.86 10.87
C GLU A 52 6.71 19.86 9.38
N ARG A 53 5.43 20.17 9.12
CA ARG A 53 4.85 20.17 7.78
C ARG A 53 5.31 21.38 6.98
N ASP A 54 5.72 21.12 5.75
CA ASP A 54 5.60 22.11 4.68
C ASP A 54 4.22 21.97 4.02
N ALA A 55 3.50 23.07 3.84
CA ALA A 55 2.12 23.05 3.34
C ALA A 55 2.00 22.54 1.89
N SER A 56 3.12 22.38 1.19
CA SER A 56 3.23 21.86 -0.17
C SER A 56 3.34 20.33 -0.27
N ASN A 57 3.35 19.60 0.85
CA ASN A 57 3.48 18.15 0.81
C ASN A 57 2.17 17.46 0.37
N PRO A 58 2.26 16.36 -0.39
CA PRO A 58 1.09 15.60 -0.80
C PRO A 58 0.37 14.99 0.42
N THR A 59 -0.95 14.86 0.33
CA THR A 59 -1.76 14.24 1.39
C THR A 59 -1.70 12.72 1.27
N TYR A 60 -1.34 12.01 2.33
CA TYR A 60 -1.30 10.54 2.32
C TYR A 60 -2.55 9.92 2.97
N ILE A 61 -3.01 8.80 2.42
CA ILE A 61 -4.06 7.96 3.02
C ILE A 61 -3.55 6.54 3.21
N GLY A 62 -3.92 5.89 4.31
CA GLY A 62 -3.62 4.49 4.56
C GLY A 62 -4.70 3.57 4.01
N VAL A 63 -4.30 2.44 3.43
CA VAL A 63 -5.22 1.38 2.98
C VAL A 63 -4.80 0.06 3.59
N ARG A 64 -5.63 -0.51 4.48
CA ARG A 64 -5.32 -1.74 5.19
C ARG A 64 -5.67 -2.96 4.34
N ILE A 65 -4.73 -3.89 4.22
CA ILE A 65 -4.91 -5.18 3.52
C ILE A 65 -4.51 -6.29 4.49
N LEU A 66 -5.53 -6.93 5.07
CA LEU A 66 -5.36 -8.01 6.05
C LEU A 66 -5.35 -9.40 5.41
N GLN A 67 -5.96 -9.53 4.22
CA GLN A 67 -6.04 -10.77 3.47
C GLN A 67 -5.79 -10.48 1.99
N PRO A 68 -5.40 -11.48 1.17
CA PRO A 68 -5.22 -11.26 -0.25
C PRO A 68 -6.53 -10.76 -0.88
N PRO A 69 -6.54 -9.58 -1.52
CA PRO A 69 -7.77 -9.01 -2.05
C PRO A 69 -8.33 -9.86 -3.18
N LYS A 70 -9.66 -10.05 -3.21
CA LYS A 70 -10.35 -10.81 -4.27
C LYS A 70 -10.05 -10.28 -5.67
N SER A 71 -9.81 -8.97 -5.80
CA SER A 71 -9.40 -8.34 -7.05
C SER A 71 -8.52 -7.12 -6.78
N ALA A 72 -7.20 -7.34 -6.73
CA ALA A 72 -6.22 -6.25 -6.58
C ALA A 72 -6.37 -5.18 -7.68
N HIS A 73 -6.76 -5.58 -8.89
CA HIS A 73 -6.99 -4.67 -10.00
C HIS A 73 -8.13 -3.66 -9.74
N LYS A 74 -9.27 -4.11 -9.19
CA LYS A 74 -10.39 -3.22 -8.87
C LYS A 74 -9.99 -2.19 -7.82
N ILE A 75 -9.31 -2.63 -6.77
CA ILE A 75 -8.81 -1.75 -5.69
C ILE A 75 -7.82 -0.74 -6.29
N ALA A 76 -6.83 -1.20 -7.06
CA ALA A 76 -5.85 -0.34 -7.71
C ALA A 76 -6.50 0.76 -8.57
N ARG A 77 -7.55 0.42 -9.33
CA ARG A 77 -8.29 1.39 -10.14
C ARG A 77 -8.95 2.47 -9.30
N VAL A 78 -9.64 2.09 -8.21
CA VAL A 78 -10.30 3.04 -7.31
C VAL A 78 -9.29 3.94 -6.61
N LEU A 79 -8.18 3.35 -6.13
CA LEU A 79 -7.12 4.11 -5.47
C LEU A 79 -6.42 5.09 -6.42
N ALA A 80 -6.15 4.68 -7.66
CA ALA A 80 -5.57 5.57 -8.66
C ALA A 80 -6.53 6.71 -9.06
N ALA A 81 -7.84 6.43 -9.16
CA ALA A 81 -8.84 7.47 -9.38
C ALA A 81 -8.88 8.46 -8.19
N ALA A 82 -8.90 7.95 -6.96
CA ALA A 82 -8.84 8.79 -5.76
C ALA A 82 -7.58 9.67 -5.73
N ALA A 83 -6.43 9.10 -6.10
CA ALA A 83 -5.17 9.82 -6.13
C ALA A 83 -5.16 10.99 -7.13
N MET A 84 -5.79 10.80 -8.30
CA MET A 84 -5.91 11.84 -9.30
C MET A 84 -6.97 12.89 -8.96
N GLU A 85 -8.13 12.48 -8.45
CA GLU A 85 -9.26 13.38 -8.18
C GLU A 85 -9.08 14.21 -6.91
N ARG A 86 -8.44 13.63 -5.89
CA ARG A 86 -8.33 14.22 -4.55
C ARG A 86 -6.91 14.58 -4.17
N GLU A 87 -5.95 14.41 -5.08
CA GLU A 87 -4.52 14.68 -4.86
C GLU A 87 -3.96 13.95 -3.62
N VAL A 88 -4.46 12.74 -3.37
CA VAL A 88 -4.00 11.88 -2.27
C VAL A 88 -3.03 10.81 -2.75
N LEU A 89 -2.11 10.40 -1.89
CA LEU A 89 -1.18 9.30 -2.15
C LEU A 89 -1.51 8.10 -1.25
N PRO A 90 -2.06 6.99 -1.80
CA PRO A 90 -2.33 5.79 -1.04
C PRO A 90 -1.06 5.06 -0.60
N VAL A 91 -0.96 4.76 0.69
CA VAL A 91 0.05 3.90 1.30
C VAL A 91 -0.64 2.63 1.78
N ILE A 92 -0.22 1.48 1.25
CA ILE A 92 -0.85 0.19 1.55
C ILE A 92 -0.21 -0.38 2.82
N LEU A 93 -1.02 -0.64 3.84
CA LEU A 93 -0.63 -1.27 5.10
C LEU A 93 -0.97 -2.76 5.03
N CYS A 94 0.03 -3.60 4.81
CA CYS A 94 -0.18 -4.97 4.36
C CYS A 94 0.33 -6.00 5.36
N ARG A 95 -0.56 -6.92 5.78
CA ARG A 95 -0.22 -8.08 6.63
C ARG A 95 -0.02 -9.38 5.84
N VAL A 96 -0.20 -9.36 4.53
CA VAL A 96 0.05 -10.54 3.68
C VAL A 96 1.40 -10.41 2.98
N ASP A 97 1.99 -11.54 2.59
CA ASP A 97 3.28 -11.55 1.88
C ASP A 97 3.26 -10.82 0.54
N TYR A 98 2.12 -10.85 -0.16
CA TYR A 98 1.94 -10.22 -1.46
C TYR A 98 0.47 -9.82 -1.64
N SER A 99 0.21 -8.52 -1.76
CA SER A 99 -1.17 -8.01 -1.96
C SER A 99 -1.60 -8.01 -3.42
N GLY A 100 -0.63 -8.05 -4.33
CA GLY A 100 -0.86 -7.79 -5.74
C GLY A 100 -1.09 -6.32 -6.06
N LEU A 101 -0.95 -5.39 -5.10
CA LEU A 101 -0.94 -3.95 -5.37
C LEU A 101 0.45 -3.45 -5.77
N GLU A 102 1.49 -4.14 -5.32
CA GLU A 102 2.91 -3.87 -5.62
C GLU A 102 3.15 -3.76 -7.12
N GLN A 103 2.56 -4.64 -7.92
CA GLN A 103 2.72 -4.67 -9.39
C GLN A 103 2.15 -3.44 -10.12
N PHE A 104 1.28 -2.67 -9.47
CA PHE A 104 0.76 -1.42 -10.04
C PHE A 104 1.58 -0.21 -9.59
N GLY A 105 2.65 -0.40 -8.81
CA GLY A 105 3.52 0.68 -8.34
C GLY A 105 3.05 1.34 -7.04
N PHE A 106 2.08 0.77 -6.32
CA PHE A 106 1.69 1.27 -5.01
C PHE A 106 2.81 1.05 -3.99
N ARG A 107 2.98 2.03 -3.09
CA ARG A 107 3.84 1.88 -1.91
C ARG A 107 3.17 0.93 -0.93
N VAL A 108 3.86 -0.16 -0.59
CA VAL A 108 3.38 -1.15 0.38
C VAL A 108 4.31 -1.14 1.59
N GLU A 109 3.75 -0.85 2.76
CA GLU A 109 4.37 -0.97 4.06
C GLU A 109 3.91 -2.29 4.71
N ARG A 110 4.85 -3.07 5.22
CA ARG A 110 4.56 -4.37 5.83
C ARG A 110 4.24 -4.17 7.31
N ILE A 111 3.14 -4.79 7.73
CA ILE A 111 2.66 -4.77 9.11
C ILE A 111 2.86 -6.17 9.70
N PRO A 112 3.40 -6.30 10.93
CA PRO A 112 3.52 -7.58 11.61
C PRO A 112 2.18 -8.33 11.75
N ASP A 113 2.23 -9.65 11.84
CA ASP A 113 1.05 -10.48 12.09
C ASP A 113 0.55 -10.38 13.53
N ASP A 114 1.47 -10.22 14.48
CA ASP A 114 1.14 -10.07 15.89
C ASP A 114 0.30 -8.80 16.12
N PRO A 115 -0.88 -8.88 16.76
CA PRO A 115 -1.78 -7.74 16.89
C PRO A 115 -1.17 -6.53 17.60
N SER A 116 -0.34 -6.74 18.64
CA SER A 116 0.26 -5.65 19.40
C SER A 116 1.37 -4.95 18.61
N ALA A 117 2.25 -5.74 17.99
CA ALA A 117 3.28 -5.23 17.10
C ALA A 117 2.68 -4.57 15.85
N ALA A 118 1.56 -5.09 15.35
CA ALA A 118 0.85 -4.51 14.22
C ALA A 118 0.28 -3.13 14.53
N GLN A 119 -0.31 -2.96 15.71
CA GLN A 119 -0.83 -1.68 16.17
C GLN A 119 0.30 -0.65 16.32
N ALA A 120 1.41 -1.04 16.96
CA ALA A 120 2.58 -0.18 17.11
C ALA A 120 3.16 0.24 15.75
N ALA A 121 3.35 -0.71 14.83
CA ALA A 121 3.84 -0.44 13.49
C ALA A 121 2.87 0.48 12.71
N GLU A 122 1.56 0.23 12.78
CA GLU A 122 0.55 1.07 12.12
C GLU A 122 0.59 2.51 12.67
N GLU A 123 0.77 2.70 13.97
CA GLU A 123 0.91 4.03 14.58
C GLU A 123 2.19 4.76 14.16
N GLU A 124 3.31 4.05 14.08
CA GLU A 124 4.58 4.60 13.57
C GLU A 124 4.45 5.00 12.11
N ILE A 125 3.92 4.11 11.27
CA ILE A 125 3.72 4.36 9.83
C ILE A 125 2.72 5.50 9.63
N ARG A 126 1.67 5.58 10.45
CA ARG A 126 0.72 6.70 10.45
C ARG A 126 1.40 8.02 10.72
N LYS A 127 2.32 8.09 11.70
CA LYS A 127 3.10 9.30 11.98
C LYS A 127 4.11 9.59 10.87
N PHE A 128 4.79 8.56 10.37
CA PHE A 128 5.82 8.67 9.35
C PHE A 128 5.29 9.27 8.04
N TRP A 129 4.19 8.71 7.54
CA TRP A 129 3.51 9.19 6.33
C TRP A 129 2.49 10.28 6.60
N ASP A 130 2.24 10.59 7.88
CA ASP A 130 1.23 11.53 8.32
C ASP A 130 -0.15 11.24 7.69
N LEU A 131 -0.58 9.98 7.82
CA LEU A 131 -1.79 9.47 7.19
C LEU A 131 -3.00 10.15 7.82
N ALA A 132 -3.78 10.86 7.00
CA ALA A 132 -4.97 11.57 7.46
C ALA A 132 -6.08 10.61 7.91
N ILE A 133 -6.23 9.50 7.17
CA ILE A 133 -7.21 8.45 7.42
C ILE A 133 -6.62 7.09 7.05
N ILE A 134 -7.13 6.02 7.65
CA ILE A 134 -6.83 4.63 7.26
C ILE A 134 -8.15 3.93 6.97
N ILE A 135 -8.30 3.43 5.74
CA ILE A 135 -9.50 2.72 5.27
C ILE A 135 -9.23 1.23 5.11
N ASP A 136 -10.27 0.41 5.24
CA ASP A 136 -10.15 -1.03 4.98
C ASP A 136 -10.23 -1.31 3.48
N GLY A 137 -9.25 -2.03 2.93
CA GLY A 137 -9.18 -2.34 1.52
C GLY A 137 -10.29 -3.28 1.02
N ASP A 138 -10.89 -4.07 1.91
CA ASP A 138 -12.04 -4.91 1.55
C ASP A 138 -13.31 -4.08 1.30
N GLU A 139 -13.46 -2.95 1.99
CA GLU A 139 -14.58 -2.02 1.77
C GLU A 139 -14.49 -1.33 0.40
N ILE A 140 -13.28 -1.04 -0.08
CA ILE A 140 -13.03 -0.42 -1.38
C ILE A 140 -13.47 -1.34 -2.53
N ALA A 141 -13.24 -2.65 -2.39
CA ALA A 141 -13.62 -3.62 -3.42
C ALA A 141 -15.15 -3.75 -3.58
N LEU A 142 -15.92 -3.47 -2.52
CA LEU A 142 -17.38 -3.54 -2.49
C LEU A 142 -18.04 -2.34 -3.19
N TRP A 143 -17.38 -1.19 -3.28
CA TRP A 143 -17.91 0.03 -3.90
C TRP A 143 -17.99 0.00 -5.45
N SER A 144 -17.72 -1.16 -6.07
CA SER A 144 -17.87 -1.33 -7.51
C SER A 144 -19.32 -1.68 -7.90
N GLY A 145 -20.16 -0.65 -7.96
CA GLY A 145 -21.42 -0.64 -8.72
C GLY A 145 -21.18 -0.55 -10.23
#